data_AF-A0A7W9WVS9-F1
#
_entry.id   AF-A0A7W9WVS9-F1
#
_cell.length_a   1.000
_cell.length_b   1.000
_cell.length_c   1.000
_cell.angle_alpha   90.00
_cell.angle_beta   90.00
_cell.angle_gamma   90.00
#
_symmetry.space_group_name_H-M   'P 1'
#
loop_
_entity.id
_entity.type
_entity.pdbx_description
1 polymer ?
#
loop_
_entity_poly.entity_id
_entity_poly.type
_entity_poly.pdbx_seq_one_letter_code
_entity_poly.pdbx_strand_id
1 'polypeptide(L)' 'MTTLNSSFGMEHAPTPFMVRIGRREILVTRDFRKRFYAVNPVIECDTGVEAGHVEILLFRRWLVILSKAN' A
#
# COMPACT_ATOMS: atom_id res chain seq x y z
N MET A 1 -18.67 -2.22 3.03
CA MET A 1 -17.58 -3.17 3.36
C MET A 1 -16.56 -3.05 2.24
N THR A 2 -15.54 -2.22 2.39
CA THR A 2 -14.49 -2.02 1.37
C THR A 2 -13.37 -3.02 1.67
N THR A 3 -13.51 -4.23 1.15
CA THR A 3 -12.42 -5.20 1.08
C THR A 3 -11.35 -4.67 0.12
N LEU A 4 -10.06 -4.92 0.38
CA LEU A 4 -8.95 -4.79 -0.56
C LEU A 4 -9.09 -5.80 -1.73
N ASN A 5 -10.26 -5.87 -2.36
CA ASN A 5 -10.52 -6.60 -3.60
C ASN A 5 -10.17 -5.75 -4.84
N SER A 6 -9.35 -4.73 -4.64
CA SER A 6 -8.74 -3.95 -5.71
C SER A 6 -7.66 -4.83 -6.34
N SER A 7 -8.04 -5.63 -7.33
CA SER A 7 -7.07 -6.34 -8.20
C SER A 7 -6.11 -5.37 -8.90
N PHE A 8 -6.45 -4.08 -8.91
CA PHE A 8 -5.74 -3.01 -9.58
C PHE A 8 -4.33 -2.82 -8.99
N GLY A 9 -3.32 -3.20 -9.77
CA GLY A 9 -1.90 -3.06 -9.40
C GLY A 9 -1.32 -4.23 -8.59
N MET A 10 -2.16 -5.05 -7.97
CA MET A 10 -1.76 -6.32 -7.33
C MET A 10 -1.20 -7.33 -8.34
N GLU A 11 -1.72 -7.34 -9.56
CA GLU A 11 -1.22 -8.18 -10.66
C GLU A 11 0.20 -7.82 -11.13
N HIS A 12 0.68 -6.63 -10.79
CA HIS A 12 2.06 -6.19 -11.05
C HIS A 12 2.91 -6.16 -9.77
N ALA A 13 2.31 -6.44 -8.61
CA ALA A 13 2.96 -6.36 -7.32
C ALA A 13 3.90 -7.57 -7.14
N PRO A 14 5.22 -7.37 -6.87
CA PRO A 14 6.12 -8.48 -6.64
C PRO A 14 5.88 -9.06 -5.24
N THR A 15 5.46 -10.33 -5.18
CA THR A 15 5.31 -11.10 -3.93
C THR A 15 4.49 -10.37 -2.85
N PRO A 16 3.24 -9.97 -3.12
CA PRO A 16 2.41 -9.34 -2.12
C PRO A 16 2.00 -10.34 -1.04
N PHE A 17 1.91 -9.89 0.20
CA PHE A 17 1.23 -10.63 1.25
C PHE A 17 0.26 -9.72 2.00
N MET A 18 -0.87 -10.29 2.41
CA MET A 18 -1.94 -9.55 3.06
C MET A 18 -2.15 -10.09 4.48
N VAL A 19 -2.30 -9.17 5.42
CA VAL A 19 -2.58 -9.46 6.83
C VAL A 19 -3.88 -8.76 7.20
N ARG A 20 -4.79 -9.48 7.84
CA ARG A 20 -6.01 -8.89 8.40
C ARG A 20 -5.93 -8.84 9.90
N ILE A 21 -6.04 -7.64 10.47
CA ILE A 21 -6.05 -7.41 11.93
C ILE A 21 -7.40 -6.81 12.29
N GLY A 22 -8.28 -7.65 12.85
CA GLY A 22 -9.66 -7.27 13.17
C GLY A 22 -10.44 -6.84 11.93
N ARG A 23 -10.86 -5.57 11.90
CA ARG A 23 -11.62 -4.94 10.81
C ARG A 23 -10.74 -4.15 9.83
N ARG A 24 -9.41 -4.27 9.93
CA ARG A 24 -8.44 -3.65 9.02
C ARG A 24 -7.71 -4.71 8.21
N GLU A 25 -7.44 -4.37 6.96
CA GLU A 25 -6.60 -5.15 6.07
C GLU A 25 -5.33 -4.36 5.78
N ILE A 26 -4.21 -5.08 5.73
CA ILE A 26 -2.87 -4.55 5.54
C ILE A 26 -2.28 -5.34 4.37
N LEU A 27 -2.03 -4.67 3.26
CA LEU A 27 -1.29 -5.24 2.15
C LEU A 27 0.16 -4.77 2.23
N VAL A 28 1.10 -5.70 2.15
CA VAL A 28 2.52 -5.39 2.06
C VAL A 28 3.05 -5.94 0.75
N THR A 29 3.71 -5.09 -0.03
CA THR A 29 4.32 -5.45 -1.31
C THR A 29 5.61 -4.68 -1.54
N ARG A 30 6.41 -5.10 -2.51
CA ARG A 30 7.47 -4.23 -3.03
C ARG A 30 6.86 -3.08 -3.84
N ASP A 31 7.47 -1.90 -3.72
CA ASP A 31 7.12 -0.77 -4.57
C ASP A 31 7.38 -1.14 -6.03
N PHE A 32 6.34 -0.97 -6.85
CA PHE A 32 6.33 -1.30 -8.27
C PHE A 32 6.14 -0.06 -9.14
N ARG A 33 6.00 1.12 -8.52
CA ARG A 33 5.78 2.39 -9.20
C ARG A 33 7.11 3.07 -9.47
N LYS A 34 7.20 3.79 -10.61
CA LYS A 34 8.31 4.69 -10.86
C LYS A 34 8.08 5.98 -10.08
N ARG A 35 8.87 6.22 -9.04
CA ARG A 35 8.74 7.39 -8.17
C ARG A 35 9.95 8.31 -8.32
N PHE A 36 9.69 9.62 -8.40
CA PHE A 36 10.72 10.65 -8.51
C PHE A 36 10.72 11.47 -7.23
N TYR A 37 11.88 11.58 -6.60
CA TYR A 37 12.03 12.35 -5.37
C TYR A 37 13.17 13.34 -5.49
N ALA A 38 12.98 14.53 -4.93
CA ALA A 38 14.04 15.51 -4.75
C ALA A 38 15.04 15.08 -3.67
N VAL A 39 14.59 14.30 -2.67
CA VAL A 39 15.38 13.77 -1.54
C VAL A 39 15.07 12.30 -1.33
N ASN A 40 15.92 11.53 -0.66
CA ASN A 40 15.70 10.09 -0.48
C ASN A 40 14.81 9.79 0.75
N PRO A 41 13.48 9.55 0.62
CA PRO A 41 12.63 9.34 1.78
C PRO A 41 12.89 8.00 2.45
N VAL A 42 12.93 8.03 3.79
CA VAL A 42 12.88 6.81 4.62
C VAL A 42 11.44 6.34 4.79
N ILE A 43 10.51 7.29 4.98
CA ILE A 43 9.07 7.05 5.09
C ILE A 43 8.36 8.12 4.26
N GLU A 44 7.41 7.71 3.44
CA GLU A 44 6.46 8.60 2.76
C GLU A 44 5.06 8.06 3.01
N CYS A 45 4.12 8.96 3.34
CA CYS A 45 2.71 8.64 3.49
C CYS A 45 1.92 9.34 2.40
N ASP A 46 1.05 8.61 1.73
CA ASP A 46 0.20 9.13 0.66
C ASP A 46 -1.23 8.60 0.80
N THR A 47 -2.16 9.27 0.14
CA THR A 47 -3.50 8.78 -0.08
C THR A 47 -3.45 7.52 -0.93
N GLY A 48 -4.21 6.50 -0.53
CA GLY A 48 -4.40 5.33 -1.37
C GLY A 48 -5.25 5.68 -2.61
N VAL A 49 -5.06 4.89 -3.67
CA VAL A 49 -5.78 5.08 -4.95
C VAL A 49 -7.31 5.05 -4.76
N GLU A 50 -7.78 4.20 -3.83
CA GLU A 50 -9.20 4.11 -3.47
C GLU A 50 -9.49 4.81 -2.14
N ALA A 51 -10.65 5.45 -2.07
CA ALA A 51 -11.12 6.11 -0.85
C ALA A 51 -11.15 5.14 0.33
N GLY A 52 -10.61 5.58 1.47
CA GLY A 52 -10.49 4.73 2.66
C GLY A 52 -9.21 3.88 2.70
N HIS A 53 -8.25 4.12 1.81
CA HIS A 53 -6.93 3.50 1.87
C HIS A 53 -5.84 4.54 2.11
N VAL A 54 -4.79 4.13 2.81
CA VAL A 54 -3.56 4.91 3.03
C VAL A 54 -2.38 4.08 2.55
N GLU A 55 -1.47 4.71 1.81
CA GLU A 55 -0.23 4.09 1.36
C GLU A 55 0.95 4.64 2.17
N ILE A 56 1.82 3.74 2.61
CA ILE A 56 3.06 4.07 3.31
C ILE A 56 4.20 3.41 2.56
N LEU A 57 5.11 4.21 2.02
CA LEU A 57 6.34 3.73 1.40
C LEU A 57 7.47 3.78 2.43
N LEU A 58 8.08 2.62 2.67
CA LEU A 58 9.22 2.44 3.56
C LEU A 58 10.47 2.16 2.74
N PHE A 59 11.53 2.95 2.98
CA PHE A 59 12.85 2.83 2.36
C PHE A 59 12.83 2.74 0.82
N ARG A 60 11.82 3.37 0.18
CA ARG A 60 11.56 3.30 -1.28
C ARG A 60 11.47 1.89 -1.85
N ARG A 61 11.14 0.92 -1.01
CA ARG A 61 11.17 -0.50 -1.39
C ARG A 61 9.92 -1.23 -0.98
N TRP A 62 9.38 -0.93 0.19
CA TRP A 62 8.22 -1.62 0.73
C TRP A 62 7.04 -0.68 0.74
N LEU A 63 5.98 -1.04 0.02
CA LEU A 63 4.72 -0.34 0.00
C LEU A 63 3.74 -1.07 0.93
N VAL A 64 3.24 -0.35 1.92
CA VAL A 64 2.24 -0.83 2.87
C VAL A 64 0.94 -0.10 2.59
N ILE A 65 -0.12 -0.82 2.26
CA ILE A 65 -1.45 -0.26 2.04
C ILE A 65 -2.34 -0.67 3.20
N LEU A 66 -2.89 0.32 3.89
CA LEU A 66 -3.78 0.14 5.01
C LEU A 66 -5.21 0.46 4.57
N SER A 67 -6.14 -0.46 4.81
CA SER A 67 -7.56 -0.17 4.65
C SER A 67 -8.14 0.47 5.92
N LYS A 68 -9.15 1.31 5.72
CA LYS A 68 -9.94 1.92 6.77
C LYS A 68 -10.59 0.82 7.62
N ALA A 69 -10.51 0.97 8.94
CA ALA A 69 -11.37 0.21 9.84
C ALA A 69 -12.80 0.71 9.70
N ASN A 70 -13.72 -0.16 9.30
CA ASN A 70 -15.15 0.04 9.55
C ASN A 70 -15.51 -0.43 10.95
#